data_AF-A0A0F9NVF8-F1
#
_entry.id   AF-A0A0F9NVF8-F1
#
_cell.length_a   1.000
_cell.length_b   1.000
_cell.length_c   1.000
_cell.angle_alpha   90.00
_cell.angle_beta   90.00
_cell.angle_gamma   90.00
#
_symmetry.space_group_name_H-M   'P 1'
#
loop_
_entity.id
_entity.type
_entity.pdbx_description
1 polymer ?
#
loop_
_entity_poly.entity_id
_entity_poly.type
_entity_poly.pdbx_seq_one_letter_code
_entity_poly.pdbx_strand_id
1 'polypeptide(L)'
;MTRPSDIRKRLLKQRGVELKRLSRKPIPLEESPTPYRKTNLMRLVEYRFKAKLDDLIFKGTIYEVERAVGVDATTVSKWRKLITAARDAEFFGQFK
;
A
#
# COMPACT_ATOMS: atom_id res chain seq x y z
N MET A 1 -6.34 -5.16 -18.37
CA MET A 1 -6.01 -3.72 -18.41
C MET A 1 -4.70 -3.49 -17.67
N THR A 2 -3.66 -3.04 -18.36
CA THR A 2 -2.33 -2.74 -17.80
C THR A 2 -2.39 -1.39 -17.09
N ARG A 3 -1.94 -1.31 -15.82
CA ARG A 3 -1.98 -0.03 -15.10
C ARG A 3 -0.89 0.90 -15.66
N PRO A 4 -1.11 2.22 -15.72
CA PRO A 4 -0.08 3.18 -16.15
C PRO A 4 1.24 3.07 -15.37
N SER A 5 1.19 2.64 -14.11
CA SER A 5 2.35 2.37 -13.27
C SER A 5 3.16 1.17 -13.74
N ASP A 6 2.52 0.13 -14.28
CA ASP A 6 3.19 -1.06 -14.84
C ASP A 6 3.97 -0.69 -16.12
N ILE A 7 3.39 0.20 -16.94
CA ILE A 7 4.03 0.73 -18.15
C ILE A 7 5.27 1.57 -17.79
N ARG A 8 5.18 2.44 -16.79
CA ARG A 8 6.33 3.23 -16.31
C ARG A 8 7.45 2.37 -15.74
N LYS A 9 7.12 1.37 -14.92
CA LYS A 9 8.10 0.41 -14.36
C LYS A 9 8.85 -0.33 -15.48
N ARG A 10 8.13 -0.71 -16.54
CA ARG A 10 8.71 -1.37 -17.72
C ARG A 10 9.64 -0.45 -18.52
N LEU A 11 9.27 0.81 -18.71
CA LEU A 11 10.10 1.85 -19.34
C LEU A 11 11.40 2.13 -18.56
N LEU A 12 11.31 2.25 -17.24
CA LEU A 12 12.48 2.47 -16.38
C LEU A 12 13.46 1.29 -16.43
N LYS A 13 12.93 0.05 -16.41
CA LYS A 13 13.73 -1.17 -16.55
C LYS A 13 14.43 -1.24 -17.93
N GLN A 14 13.77 -0.83 -19.01
CA GLN A 14 14.38 -0.75 -20.35
C GLN A 14 15.52 0.27 -20.43
N ARG A 15 15.51 1.30 -19.58
CA ARG A 15 16.56 2.34 -19.52
C ARG A 15 17.72 1.99 -18.59
N GLY A 16 17.81 0.75 -18.13
CA GLY A 16 18.87 0.29 -17.23
C GLY A 16 18.76 0.82 -15.80
N VAL A 17 17.62 1.43 -15.43
CA VAL A 17 17.39 1.86 -14.05
C VAL A 17 17.02 0.63 -13.23
N GLU A 18 17.95 0.16 -12.41
CA GLU A 18 17.66 -0.87 -11.42
C GLU A 18 16.68 -0.30 -10.39
N LEU A 19 15.42 -0.70 -10.50
CA LEU A 19 14.42 -0.43 -9.48
C LEU A 19 14.91 -1.09 -8.18
N LYS A 20 15.33 -0.29 -7.19
CA LYS A 20 15.67 -0.79 -5.85
C LYS A 20 14.58 -1.76 -5.42
N ARG A 21 14.99 -2.98 -5.03
CA ARG A 21 14.05 -3.98 -4.48
C ARG A 21 13.24 -3.30 -3.39
N LEU A 22 11.91 -3.43 -3.44
CA LEU A 22 11.01 -3.05 -2.34
C LEU A 22 11.61 -3.66 -1.07
N SER A 23 12.23 -2.80 -0.26
CA SER A 23 12.87 -3.20 0.98
C SER A 23 11.81 -3.88 1.83
N ARG A 24 12.04 -5.14 2.23
CA ARG A 24 11.22 -5.82 3.25
C ARG A 24 11.44 -5.24 4.65
N LYS A 25 12.36 -4.27 4.81
CA LYS A 25 12.57 -3.59 6.09
C LYS A 25 11.41 -2.61 6.34
N PRO A 26 10.77 -2.65 7.51
CA PRO A 26 9.87 -1.58 7.95
C PRO A 26 10.63 -0.26 7.92
N ILE A 27 10.06 0.75 7.25
CA ILE A 27 10.60 2.11 7.25
C ILE A 27 10.34 2.70 8.65
N PRO A 28 11.33 3.35 9.30
CA PRO A 28 11.16 4.00 10.60
C PRO A 28 10.02 5.03 10.58
N LEU A 29 9.35 5.18 11.72
CA LEU A 29 8.02 5.79 11.87
C LEU A 29 7.91 7.30 11.55
N GLU A 30 9.00 7.99 11.22
CA GLU A 30 9.04 9.47 11.06
C GLU A 30 8.81 9.95 9.62
N GLU A 31 8.84 9.07 8.61
CA GLU A 31 8.48 9.40 7.23
C GLU A 31 7.03 8.94 6.96
N SER A 32 6.08 9.87 7.12
CA SER A 32 4.65 9.58 6.97
C SER A 32 4.36 9.03 5.56
N PRO A 33 3.59 7.93 5.42
CA PRO A 33 3.10 7.54 4.11
C PRO A 33 2.26 8.69 3.57
N THR A 34 2.45 9.05 2.30
CA THR A 34 1.61 10.03 1.58
C THR A 34 0.15 10.03 2.08
N PRO A 35 -0.47 11.19 2.38
CA PRO A 35 -1.71 11.25 3.13
C PRO A 35 -2.89 10.82 2.26
N TYR A 36 -3.10 9.51 2.10
CA TYR A 36 -4.41 9.05 1.68
C TYR A 36 -5.35 9.27 2.87
N ARG A 37 -6.47 9.93 2.61
CA ARG A 37 -7.45 10.24 3.64
C ARG A 37 -8.03 8.93 4.19
N LYS A 38 -7.65 8.57 5.41
CA LYS A 38 -8.22 7.41 6.11
C LYS A 38 -9.71 7.63 6.35
N THR A 39 -10.53 6.65 5.98
CA THR A 39 -11.96 6.66 6.31
C THR A 39 -12.16 6.35 7.79
N ASN A 40 -13.35 6.66 8.33
CA ASN A 40 -13.66 6.34 9.73
C ASN A 40 -13.56 4.84 10.01
N LEU A 41 -13.93 4.00 9.05
CA LEU A 41 -13.79 2.54 9.16
C LEU A 41 -12.33 2.11 9.24
N MET A 42 -11.45 2.72 8.44
CA MET A 42 -10.00 2.46 8.53
C MET A 42 -9.46 2.82 9.92
N ARG A 43 -9.83 3.99 10.45
CA ARG A 43 -9.42 4.44 11.79
C ARG A 43 -9.95 3.53 12.89
N LEU A 44 -11.21 3.08 12.77
CA LEU A 44 -11.82 2.15 13.70
C LEU A 44 -11.07 0.81 13.73
N VAL A 45 -10.68 0.29 12.56
CA VAL A 45 -9.87 -0.93 12.46
C VAL A 45 -8.51 -0.73 13.12
N GLU A 46 -7.81 0.37 12.84
CA GLU A 46 -6.52 0.64 13.48
C GLU A 46 -6.63 0.71 15.00
N TYR A 47 -7.68 1.37 15.50
CA TYR A 47 -7.98 1.46 16.92
C TYR A 47 -8.26 0.09 17.54
N ARG A 48 -9.11 -0.73 16.89
CA ARG A 48 -9.49 -2.07 17.36
C ARG A 48 -8.30 -3.02 17.47
N PHE A 49 -7.40 -2.98 16.49
CA PHE A 49 -6.27 -3.92 16.42
C PHE A 49 -4.96 -3.32 16.96
N LYS A 50 -4.96 -2.07 17.44
CA LYS A 50 -3.78 -1.32 17.91
C LYS A 50 -2.60 -1.41 16.94
N ALA A 51 -2.87 -1.46 15.64
CA ALA A 51 -1.89 -1.64 14.59
C ALA A 51 -2.25 -0.79 13.38
N LYS A 52 -1.23 -0.37 12.60
CA LYS A 52 -1.46 0.39 11.37
C LYS A 52 -2.19 -0.48 10.35
N LEU A 53 -3.13 0.12 9.63
CA LEU A 53 -3.93 -0.58 8.64
C LEU A 53 -3.03 -1.18 7.56
N ASP A 54 -2.01 -0.44 7.14
CA ASP A 54 -0.96 -0.87 6.23
C ASP A 54 -0.35 -2.22 6.59
N ASP A 55 -0.05 -2.44 7.87
CA ASP A 55 0.58 -3.69 8.32
C ASP A 55 -0.42 -4.83 8.39
N LEU A 56 -1.68 -4.52 8.66
CA LEU A 56 -2.76 -5.50 8.74
C LEU A 56 -3.20 -5.96 7.35
N ILE A 57 -3.40 -5.02 6.43
CA ILE A 57 -4.05 -5.31 5.14
C ILE A 57 -3.14 -6.06 4.17
N PHE A 58 -1.83 -6.06 4.36
CA PHE A 58 -0.89 -6.83 3.54
C PHE A 58 -0.45 -8.16 4.18
N LYS A 59 -0.96 -8.52 5.37
CA LYS A 59 -0.71 -9.83 5.99
C LYS A 59 -1.58 -10.90 5.34
N GLY A 60 -1.03 -11.56 4.32
CA GLY A 60 -1.65 -12.71 3.66
C GLY A 60 -2.60 -12.33 2.53
N THR A 61 -3.56 -13.21 2.26
CA THR A 61 -4.58 -13.06 1.21
C THR A 61 -5.71 -12.10 1.62
N ILE A 62 -6.53 -11.66 0.66
CA ILE A 62 -7.66 -10.76 0.95
C ILE A 62 -8.65 -11.42 1.91
N TYR A 63 -8.96 -12.71 1.70
CA TYR A 63 -9.91 -13.47 2.51
C TYR A 63 -9.40 -13.79 3.93
N GLU A 64 -8.09 -13.90 4.11
CA GLU A 64 -7.50 -14.01 5.46
C GLU A 64 -7.63 -12.70 6.22
N VAL A 65 -7.34 -11.58 5.57
CA VAL A 65 -7.50 -10.24 6.17
C VAL A 65 -8.97 -9.92 6.45
N GLU A 66 -9.88 -10.28 5.54
CA GLU A 66 -11.33 -10.14 5.76
C GLU A 66 -11.77 -10.86 7.04
N ARG A 67 -11.38 -12.13 7.20
CA ARG A 67 -11.70 -12.92 8.40
C ARG A 67 -11.06 -12.35 9.66
N ALA A 68 -9.83 -11.85 9.57
CA ALA A 68 -9.11 -11.30 10.71
C ALA A 68 -9.68 -9.94 11.16
N VAL A 69 -10.05 -9.08 10.22
CA VAL A 69 -10.47 -7.69 10.47
C VAL A 69 -11.98 -7.57 10.62
N GLY A 70 -12.75 -8.52 10.07
CA GLY A 70 -14.21 -8.48 10.04
C GLY A 70 -14.75 -7.48 9.02
N VAL A 71 -14.07 -7.32 7.89
CA VAL A 71 -14.42 -6.35 6.84
C VAL A 71 -14.44 -7.07 5.49
N ASP A 72 -15.50 -6.86 4.71
CA ASP A 72 -15.72 -7.51 3.42
C ASP A 72 -14.51 -7.44 2.47
N ALA A 73 -14.26 -8.54 1.76
CA ALA A 73 -13.15 -8.69 0.81
C ALA A 73 -13.04 -7.55 -0.22
N THR A 74 -14.18 -7.01 -0.70
CA THR A 74 -14.17 -5.90 -1.67
C THR A 74 -13.64 -4.62 -1.03
N THR A 75 -13.96 -4.40 0.24
CA THR A 75 -13.46 -3.26 1.02
C THR A 75 -11.97 -3.40 1.28
N VAL A 76 -11.50 -4.59 1.67
CA VAL A 76 -10.07 -4.89 1.81
C VAL A 76 -9.32 -4.67 0.49
N SER A 77 -9.89 -5.11 -0.63
CA SER A 77 -9.31 -4.90 -1.97
C SER A 77 -9.19 -3.41 -2.32
N LYS A 78 -10.23 -2.61 -2.03
CA LYS A 78 -10.20 -1.15 -2.21
C LYS A 78 -9.10 -0.50 -1.36
N TRP A 79 -8.97 -0.92 -0.09
CA TRP A 79 -7.94 -0.42 0.81
C TRP A 79 -6.53 -0.74 0.32
N ARG A 80 -6.28 -1.98 -0.12
CA ARG A 80 -4.99 -2.38 -0.73
C ARG A 80 -4.65 -1.51 -1.94
N LYS A 81 -5.62 -1.23 -2.81
CA LYS A 81 -5.41 -0.37 -3.98
C LYS A 81 -5.04 1.06 -3.59
N LEU A 82 -5.77 1.65 -2.65
CA LEU A 82 -5.52 3.01 -2.17
C LEU A 82 -4.12 3.13 -1.57
N ILE A 83 -3.75 2.20 -0.69
CA ILE A 83 -2.45 2.20 -0.02
C ILE A 83 -1.32 1.96 -1.03
N THR A 84 -1.52 1.05 -1.99
CA THR A 84 -0.53 0.82 -3.07
C THR A 84 -0.33 2.06 -3.93
N ALA A 85 -1.42 2.76 -4.27
CA ALA A 85 -1.34 3.99 -5.07
C ALA A 85 -0.63 5.12 -4.33
N ALA A 86 -0.86 5.27 -3.02
CA ALA A 86 -0.13 6.20 -2.17
C ALA A 86 1.37 5.88 -2.17
N ARG A 87 1.75 4.63 -1.90
CA ARG A 87 3.15 4.17 -1.92
C ARG A 87 3.83 4.39 -3.27
N ASP A 88 3.16 4.07 -4.38
CA ASP A 88 3.69 4.31 -5.72
C ASP A 88 3.89 5.82 -5.96
N ALA A 89 2.95 6.68 -5.55
CA ALA A 89 3.06 8.13 -5.71
C ALA A 89 4.24 8.73 -4.92
N GLU A 90 4.46 8.26 -3.70
CA GLU A 90 5.61 8.63 -2.86
C GLU A 90 6.93 8.20 -3.50
N PHE A 91 7.04 6.95 -3.94
CA PHE A 91 8.23 6.43 -4.60
C PHE A 91 8.60 7.26 -5.85
N PHE A 92 7.62 7.57 -6.70
CA PHE A 92 7.88 8.37 -7.90
C PHE A 92 8.08 9.86 -7.62
N GLY A 93 7.61 10.37 -6.48
CA GLY A 93 7.86 11.75 -6.04
C GLY A 93 9.32 12.02 -5.71
N GLN A 94 10.09 11.00 -5.33
CA GLN A 94 11.51 11.12 -4.97
C GLN A 94 12.45 11.39 -6.17
N PHE A 95 11.94 11.26 -7.41
CA PHE A 95 12.73 11.43 -8.65
C PHE A 95 12.37 12.72 -9.42
N LYS A 96 11.70 13.68 -8.75
CA LYS A 96 11.36 14.99 -9.31
C LYS A 96 12.38 16.06 -8.94
#